data_AF-A0A090ZKJ4-F1
#
_entry.id   AF-A0A090ZKJ4-F1
#
_cell.length_a   1.000
_cell.length_b   1.000
_cell.length_c   1.000
_cell.angle_alpha   90.00
_cell.angle_beta   90.00
_cell.angle_gamma   90.00
#
_symmetry.space_group_name_H-M   'P 1'
#
loop_
_entity.id
_entity.type
_entity.pdbx_description
1 polymer ?
#
loop_
_entity_poly.entity_id
_entity_poly.type
_entity_poly.pdbx_seq_one_letter_code
_entity_poly.pdbx_strand_id
1 'polypeptide(L)' 'MKPKLNFIYLLVFVLLVITVAEWIGIQSIPVGSVRISLLPLVFAILITMVLGLAIFRKGFMKKSTAKKTWILPANI' A
#
# COMPACT_ATOMS: atom_id res chain seq x y z
N MET A 1 20.47 -9.92 3.22
CA MET A 1 19.05 -9.84 2.79
C MET A 1 18.73 -11.11 1.99
N LYS A 2 17.81 -11.96 2.45
CA LYS A 2 17.37 -13.15 1.69
C LYS A 2 16.21 -12.73 0.77
N PRO A 3 16.41 -12.54 -0.55
CA PRO A 3 15.42 -11.95 -1.46
C PRO A 3 14.12 -12.75 -1.60
N LYS A 4 14.12 -14.04 -1.25
CA LYS A 4 12.99 -14.95 -1.43
C LYS A 4 11.77 -14.65 -0.53
N LEU A 5 12.00 -14.16 0.69
CA LEU A 5 10.89 -13.93 1.63
C LEU A 5 10.06 -12.71 1.24
N ASN A 6 10.69 -11.61 0.82
CA ASN A 6 10.01 -10.37 0.44
C ASN A 6 9.11 -10.55 -0.79
N PHE A 7 9.53 -11.39 -1.75
CA PHE A 7 8.73 -11.69 -2.93
C PHE A 7 7.46 -12.47 -2.56
N ILE A 8 7.56 -13.45 -1.65
CA ILE A 8 6.41 -14.21 -1.16
C ILE A 8 5.38 -13.29 -0.49
N TYR A 9 5.81 -12.32 0.32
CA TYR A 9 4.90 -11.37 0.96
C TYR A 9 4.18 -10.48 -0.06
N LEU A 10 4.89 -10.00 -1.09
CA LEU A 10 4.29 -9.24 -2.18
C LEU A 10 3.29 -10.07 -2.98
N LEU A 11 3.63 -11.31 -3.29
CA LEU A 11 2.78 -12.22 -4.04
C LEU A 11 1.46 -12.48 -3.27
N VAL A 12 1.56 -12.85 -2.00
CA VAL A 12 0.39 -13.10 -1.14
C VAL A 12 -0.45 -11.83 -0.98
N PHE A 13 0.19 -10.68 -0.80
CA PHE A 13 -0.49 -9.39 -0.71
C PHE A 13 -1.28 -9.08 -1.98
N VAL A 14 -0.66 -9.20 -3.16
CA VAL A 14 -1.31 -8.94 -4.45
C VAL A 14 -2.45 -9.93 -4.69
N LEU A 15 -2.25 -11.22 -4.40
CA LEU A 15 -3.32 -12.22 -4.52
C LEU A 15 -4.54 -11.87 -3.67
N LEU A 16 -4.31 -11.45 -2.42
CA LEU A 16 -5.38 -11.06 -1.51
C LEU A 16 -6.13 -9.83 -2.02
N VAL A 17 -5.42 -8.82 -2.52
CA VAL A 17 -6.07 -7.62 -3.07
C VAL A 17 -6.87 -7.96 -4.34
N ILE A 18 -6.34 -8.81 -5.22
CA ILE A 18 -7.05 -9.26 -6.43
C ILE A 18 -8.30 -10.05 -6.05
N THR A 19 -8.23 -10.97 -5.10
CA THR A 19 -9.41 -11.75 -4.67
C THR A 19 -10.50 -10.87 -4.07
N VAL A 20 -10.12 -9.88 -3.24
CA VAL A 20 -11.09 -8.90 -2.71
C VAL A 20 -11.71 -8.08 -3.83
N ALA A 21 -10.93 -7.65 -4.82
CA ALA A 21 -11.43 -6.89 -5.95
C ALA A 21 -12.32 -7.72 -6.88
N GLU A 22 -11.99 -9.00 -7.08
CA GLU A 22 -12.78 -9.94 -7.87
C GLU A 22 -14.12 -10.25 -7.20
N TRP A 23 -14.16 -10.31 -5.87
CA TRP A 23 -15.40 -10.42 -5.11
C TRP A 23 -16.37 -9.26 -5.40
N ILE A 24 -15.86 -8.04 -5.62
CA ILE A 24 -16.68 -6.87 -5.98
C ILE A 24 -17.35 -7.06 -7.36
N GLY A 25 -16.72 -7.84 -8.24
CA GLY A 25 -17.22 -8.16 -9.57
C GLY A 25 -17.09 -7.01 -10.57
N ILE A 26 -17.61 -7.24 -11.78
CA ILE A 26 -17.68 -6.23 -12.83
C ILE A 26 -18.84 -5.28 -12.51
N GLN A 27 -18.53 -3.98 -12.42
CA GLN A 27 -19.56 -2.96 -12.27
C GLN A 27 -19.72 -2.20 -13.58
N SER A 28 -20.95 -2.07 -14.07
CA SER A 28 -21.25 -1.27 -15.26
C SER A 28 -21.94 0.01 -14.83
N ILE A 29 -21.30 1.15 -15.08
CA ILE A 29 -21.83 2.46 -14.74
C ILE A 29 -22.22 3.16 -16.05
N PRO A 30 -23.50 3.54 -16.22
CA PRO A 30 -23.91 4.34 -17.36
C PRO A 30 -23.42 5.78 -17.19
N VAL A 31 -22.71 6.30 -18.19
CA VAL A 31 -22.24 7.68 -18.27
C VAL A 31 -22.82 8.31 -19.54
N GLY A 32 -23.92 9.06 -19.38
CA GLY A 32 -24.67 9.62 -20.50
C GLY A 32 -25.24 8.51 -21.39
N SER A 33 -24.78 8.45 -22.65
CA SER A 33 -25.19 7.42 -23.63
C SER A 33 -24.28 6.19 -23.67
N VAL A 34 -23.15 6.20 -22.95
CA VAL A 34 -22.14 5.13 -23.01
C VAL A 34 -22.11 4.38 -21.69
N ARG A 35 -22.04 3.04 -21.75
CA ARG A 35 -21.85 2.18 -20.58
C ARG A 35 -20.37 1.89 -20.39
N ILE A 36 -19.83 2.29 -19.24
CA ILE A 36 -18.44 1.99 -18.88
C ILE A 36 -18.48 0.83 -17.91
N SER A 37 -17.90 -0.30 -18.33
CA SER A 37 -17.72 -1.45 -17.46
C SER A 37 -16.35 -1.37 -16.79
N LEU A 38 -16.37 -1.26 -15.47
CA LEU A 38 -15.19 -1.30 -14.61
C LEU A 38 -14.85 -2.76 -14.35
N LEU A 39 -13.65 -3.15 -14.78
CA LEU A 39 -13.10 -4.46 -14.45
C LEU A 39 -12.71 -4.50 -12.97
N PRO A 40 -12.83 -5.67 -12.30
CA PRO A 40 -12.29 -5.91 -10.96
C PRO A 40 -10.85 -5.41 -10.80
N LEU A 41 -10.03 -5.56 -11.84
CA LEU A 41 -8.63 -5.10 -11.84
C LEU A 41 -8.48 -3.60 -11.57
N VAL A 42 -9.42 -2.77 -12.04
CA VAL A 42 -9.40 -1.32 -11.79
C VAL A 42 -9.62 -1.04 -10.31
N PHE A 43 -10.54 -1.77 -9.66
CA PHE A 43 -10.74 -1.69 -8.21
C PHE A 43 -9.50 -2.16 -7.44
N ALA A 44 -8.84 -3.25 -7.88
CA ALA A 44 -7.60 -3.71 -7.26
C ALA A 44 -6.52 -2.61 -7.29
N ILE A 45 -6.36 -1.92 -8.43
CA ILE A 45 -5.41 -0.81 -8.56
C ILE A 45 -5.76 0.34 -7.62
N LEU A 46 -7.03 0.75 -7.56
CA LEU A 46 -7.48 1.80 -6.63
C LEU A 46 -7.22 1.42 -5.16
N ILE A 47 -7.51 0.18 -4.78
CA ILE A 47 -7.25 -0.35 -3.44
C ILE A 47 -5.75 -0.31 -3.15
N THR A 48 -4.90 -0.83 -4.05
CA THR A 48 -3.44 -0.81 -3.85
C THR A 48 -2.88 0.61 -3.78
N MET A 49 -3.44 1.58 -4.52
CA MET A 49 -3.03 2.98 -4.40
C MET A 49 -3.32 3.54 -3.00
N VAL A 50 -4.52 3.32 -2.47
CA VAL A 50 -4.91 3.80 -1.14
C VAL A 50 -4.10 3.09 -0.04
N LEU A 51 -4.03 1.75 -0.10
CA LEU A 51 -3.31 0.95 0.89
C LEU A 51 -1.80 1.18 0.83
N GLY A 52 -1.25 1.30 -0.37
CA GLY A 52 0.15 1.59 -0.62
C GLY A 52 0.55 2.93 0.01
N LEU A 53 -0.23 3.98 -0.20
CA LEU A 53 0.01 5.29 0.42
C LEU A 53 -0.13 5.24 1.95
N ALA A 54 -1.12 4.53 2.48
CA ALA A 54 -1.35 4.40 3.91
C ALA A 54 -0.20 3.65 4.63
N ILE A 55 0.26 2.54 4.05
CA ILE A 55 1.39 1.75 4.55
C ILE A 55 2.68 2.57 4.45
N PHE A 56 2.87 3.29 3.33
CA PHE A 56 4.06 4.11 3.10
C PHE A 56 4.18 5.24 4.13
N ARG A 57 3.08 5.92 4.49
CA ARG A 57 3.05 6.92 5.56
C ARG A 57 3.46 6.37 6.92
N LYS A 58 3.04 5.14 7.26
CA LYS A 58 3.35 4.52 8.56
C LYS A 58 4.79 3.98 8.61
N GLY A 59 5.34 3.55 7.47
CA GLY A 59 6.71 3.04 7.35
C GLY A 59 7.80 4.12 7.30
N PHE A 60 7.54 5.26 6.66
CA PHE A 60 8.56 6.30 6.48
C PHE A 60 8.74 7.20 7.71
N MET A 61 7.70 7.40 8.52
CA MET A 61 7.74 8.26 9.73
C MET A 61 8.53 7.68 10.92
N LYS A 62 9.05 6.45 10.83
CA LYS A 62 9.78 5.81 11.94
C LYS A 62 11.30 6.02 11.91
N LYS A 63 11.83 6.78 10.94
CA LYS A 63 13.28 6.96 10.74
C LYS A 63 13.77 8.40 10.90
N SER A 64 13.28 9.12 11.91
CA SER A 64 13.98 10.30 12.41
C SER A 64 13.88 10.40 13.92
N THR A 65 14.64 9.55 14.59
CA THR A 65 15.19 9.90 15.91
C THR A 65 16.63 9.42 15.92
N ALA A 66 17.46 10.07 15.09
CA ALA A 66 18.89 10.06 15.31
C ALA A 66 19.11 10.82 16.61
N LYS A 67 19.25 10.05 17.70
CA LYS A 67 19.89 10.44 18.95
C LYS A 67 21.09 11.33 18.62
N LYS A 68 20.99 12.62 18.91
CA LYS A 68 22.17 13.39 19.30
C LYS A 68 22.07 13.61 20.79
N THR A 69 22.37 12.54 21.53
CA THR A 69 22.86 12.63 22.90
C THR A 69 24.11 13.48 22.83
N TRP A 70 23.93 14.78 23.04
CA TRP A 70 25.04 15.68 23.34
C TRP A 70 25.49 15.34 24.75
N ILE A 71 26.56 14.58 24.77
CA ILE A 71 27.46 14.38 25.88
C ILE A 71 27.88 15.79 26.31
N LEU A 72 27.42 16.27 27.46
CA LEU A 72 28.06 17.36 28.20
C LEU A 72 28.17 16.94 29.67
N PRO A 73 29.33 16.41 30.10
CA PRO A 73 29.84 16.68 31.42
C PRO A 73 30.96 17.71 31.28
N ALA A 74 30.62 18.98 31.50
CA ALA A 74 31.60 19.98 31.87
C ALA A 74 30.90 21.06 32.71
N ASN A 75 31.32 21.13 33.97
CA ASN A 75 31.19 22.25 34.89
C ASN A 75 29.89 22.37 35.72
N ILE A 76 29.89 21.78 36.92
CA ILE A 76 29.79 22.45 38.25
C ILE A 76 30.59 21.60 39.24
#